data_AF-A0A225WEY6-F1
#
_entry.id   AF-A0A225WEY6-F1
#
_cell.length_a   1.000
_cell.length_b   1.000
_cell.length_c   1.000
_cell.angle_alpha   90.00
_cell.angle_beta   90.00
_cell.angle_gamma   90.00
#
_symmetry.space_group_name_H-M   'P 1'
#
loop_
_entity.id
_entity.type
_entity.pdbx_description
1 polymer ?
#
loop_
_entity_poly.entity_id
_entity_poly.type
_entity_poly.pdbx_seq_one_letter_code
_entity_poly.pdbx_strand_id
1 'polypeptide(L)'
;MIMDMKHLTNWVEEHRRKAAQIKKNNDRENTKRVDWEYTPGAKVLLRRDAGVQGKALPLYDGPYEVLAVQDTGTLTLDKGRYIEKVNIRRVRPCKNQRGGDCDDQHGKS
;
A
#
# COMPACT_ATOMS: atom_id res chain seq x y z
N MET A 1 25.21 -36.46 19.15
CA MET A 1 25.11 -36.43 20.63
C MET A 1 24.19 -35.29 20.99
N ILE A 2 23.03 -35.58 21.59
CA ILE A 2 22.07 -34.57 22.07
C ILE A 2 22.33 -34.38 23.55
N MET A 3 22.61 -33.14 23.97
CA MET A 3 22.79 -32.79 25.38
C MET A 3 21.44 -32.38 25.97
N ASP A 4 21.06 -33.03 27.07
CA ASP A 4 19.86 -32.69 27.84
C ASP A 4 20.19 -31.50 28.77
N MET A 5 19.96 -30.29 28.28
CA MET A 5 20.12 -29.05 29.05
C MET A 5 18.78 -28.34 29.18
N LYS A 6 18.43 -27.95 30.42
CA LYS A 6 17.26 -27.13 30.70
C LYS A 6 17.48 -25.71 30.16
N HIS A 7 16.80 -25.37 29.08
CA HIS A 7 16.81 -24.01 28.54
C HIS A 7 15.91 -23.11 29.40
N LEU A 8 16.52 -22.24 30.21
CA LEU A 8 15.83 -21.16 30.90
C LEU A 8 15.69 -19.97 29.95
N THR A 9 14.54 -19.88 29.27
CA THR A 9 14.28 -18.77 28.34
C THR A 9 13.97 -17.48 29.10
N ASN A 10 14.76 -16.44 28.86
CA ASN A 10 14.40 -15.09 29.28
C ASN A 10 13.39 -14.49 28.27
N TRP A 11 12.10 -14.67 28.55
CA TRP A 11 11.01 -14.19 27.70
C TRP A 11 11.03 -12.67 27.45
N VAL A 12 11.55 -11.89 28.40
CA VAL A 12 11.63 -10.42 28.27
C VAL A 12 12.65 -10.04 27.20
N GLU A 13 13.81 -10.70 27.19
CA GLU A 13 14.84 -10.47 26.17
C GLU A 13 14.38 -10.92 24.79
N GLU A 14 13.73 -12.07 24.70
CA GLU A 14 13.20 -12.57 23.43
C GLU A 14 12.10 -11.65 22.87
N HIS A 15 11.23 -11.13 23.73
CA HIS A 15 10.22 -10.15 23.33
C HIS A 15 10.86 -8.84 22.83
N ARG A 16 11.89 -8.34 23.52
CA ARG A 16 12.63 -7.13 23.09
C ARG A 16 13.30 -7.33 21.74
N ARG A 17 13.92 -8.48 21.49
CA ARG A 17 14.53 -8.82 20.20
C ARG A 17 13.49 -8.84 19.08
N LYS A 18 12.34 -9.47 19.30
CA LYS A 18 11.23 -9.48 18.34
C LYS A 18 10.72 -8.07 18.05
N ALA A 19 10.51 -7.24 19.09
CA ALA A 19 10.08 -5.86 18.93
C ALA A 19 11.08 -5.02 18.11
N ALA A 20 12.39 -5.17 18.38
CA ALA A 20 13.43 -4.49 17.62
C ALA A 20 13.45 -4.92 16.14
N GLN A 21 13.26 -6.21 15.87
CA GLN A 21 13.19 -6.73 14.50
C GLN A 21 11.95 -6.23 13.74
N ILE A 22 10.79 -6.18 14.41
CA ILE A 22 9.56 -5.60 13.84
C ILE A 22 9.77 -4.13 13.49
N LYS A 23 10.35 -3.34 14.40
CA LYS A 23 10.65 -1.94 14.15
C LYS A 23 11.56 -1.74 12.94
N LYS A 24 12.67 -2.49 12.88
CA LYS A 24 13.61 -2.46 11.75
C LYS A 24 12.94 -2.80 10.42
N ASN A 25 12.03 -3.78 10.41
CA ASN A 25 11.28 -4.14 9.21
C ASN A 25 10.30 -3.05 8.80
N ASN A 26 9.55 -2.48 9.76
CA ASN A 26 8.64 -1.37 9.51
C ASN A 26 9.37 -0.15 8.93
N ASP A 27 10.53 0.21 9.49
CA ASP A 27 11.34 1.34 9.02
C ASP A 27 11.82 1.09 7.59
N ARG A 28 12.32 -0.12 7.29
CA ARG A 28 12.75 -0.52 5.95
C ARG A 28 11.62 -0.49 4.93
N GLU A 29 10.44 -0.97 5.30
CA GLU A 29 9.25 -0.94 4.44
C GLU A 29 8.77 0.51 4.20
N ASN A 30 8.78 1.34 5.24
CA ASN A 30 8.41 2.75 5.16
C ASN A 30 9.45 3.63 4.46
N THR A 31 10.70 3.20 4.33
CA THR A 31 11.77 4.01 3.69
C THR A 31 11.43 4.38 2.24
N LYS A 32 10.63 3.55 1.55
CA LYS A 32 10.21 3.79 0.16
C LYS A 32 8.94 4.64 0.04
N ARG A 33 8.32 5.05 1.16
CA ARG A 33 7.12 5.90 1.10
C ARG A 33 7.52 7.29 0.61
N VAL A 34 6.79 7.74 -0.39
CA VAL A 34 6.76 9.15 -0.79
C VAL A 34 5.82 9.85 0.18
N ASP A 35 6.28 10.94 0.78
CA ASP A 35 5.42 11.81 1.57
C ASP A 35 4.45 12.51 0.60
N TRP A 36 3.18 12.10 0.66
CA TRP A 36 2.13 12.64 -0.20
C TRP A 36 0.88 12.81 0.64
N GLU A 37 0.36 14.03 0.64
CA GLU A 37 -0.89 14.36 1.30
C GLU A 37 -2.05 14.11 0.33
N TYR A 38 -2.90 13.15 0.68
CA TYR A 38 -4.10 12.86 -0.09
C TYR A 38 -5.20 13.82 0.34
N THR A 39 -5.86 14.45 -0.63
CA THR A 39 -6.99 15.33 -0.41
C THR A 39 -8.23 14.79 -1.14
N PRO A 40 -9.44 15.02 -0.62
CA PRO A 40 -10.67 14.80 -1.38
C PRO A 40 -10.62 15.55 -2.73
N GLY A 41 -11.14 14.92 -3.80
CA GLY A 41 -11.11 15.43 -5.17
C GLY A 41 -9.80 15.14 -5.95
N ALA A 42 -8.76 14.63 -5.28
CA ALA A 42 -7.54 14.21 -5.97
C ALA A 42 -7.77 12.91 -6.75
N LYS A 43 -7.12 12.77 -7.92
CA LYS A 43 -7.10 11.53 -8.69
C LYS A 43 -5.93 10.64 -8.28
N VAL A 44 -6.20 9.36 -8.09
CA VAL A 44 -5.21 8.39 -7.63
C VAL A 44 -5.31 7.07 -8.39
N LEU A 45 -4.17 6.41 -8.56
CA LEU A 45 -4.05 5.10 -9.19
C LEU A 45 -4.09 3.99 -8.15
N LEU A 46 -4.90 2.95 -8.36
CA LEU A 46 -5.00 1.81 -7.45
C LEU A 46 -4.17 0.64 -7.98
N ARG A 47 -3.35 0.03 -7.13
CA ARG A 47 -2.59 -1.18 -7.51
C ARG A 47 -3.53 -2.36 -7.69
N ARG A 48 -3.38 -3.11 -8.80
CA ARG A 48 -4.11 -4.36 -8.99
C ARG A 48 -3.55 -5.46 -8.09
N ASP A 49 -4.44 -6.12 -7.37
CA ASP A 49 -4.11 -7.24 -6.47
C ASP A 49 -4.35 -8.62 -7.13
N ALA A 50 -4.68 -8.65 -8.42
CA ALA A 50 -4.98 -9.89 -9.13
C ALA A 50 -3.69 -10.69 -9.41
N GLY A 51 -3.22 -11.45 -8.42
CA GLY A 51 -2.27 -12.57 -8.55
C GLY A 51 -1.06 -12.35 -9.47
N VAL A 52 -0.67 -13.41 -10.17
CA VAL A 52 0.41 -13.35 -11.17
C VAL A 52 -0.06 -12.52 -12.37
N GLN A 53 0.45 -11.30 -12.48
CA GLN A 53 0.15 -10.42 -13.61
C GLN A 53 1.08 -10.73 -14.77
N GLY A 54 0.53 -10.85 -15.98
CA GLY A 54 1.33 -10.90 -17.20
C GLY A 54 2.08 -9.58 -17.40
N LYS A 55 3.32 -9.63 -17.91
CA LYS A 55 4.19 -8.45 -18.08
C LYS A 55 3.57 -7.33 -18.94
N ALA A 56 2.58 -7.65 -19.78
CA ALA A 56 1.90 -6.72 -20.66
C ALA A 56 0.69 -6.01 -20.02
N LEU A 57 0.28 -6.41 -18.81
CA LEU A 57 -0.84 -5.76 -18.11
C LEU A 57 -0.35 -4.57 -17.28
N PRO A 58 -1.11 -3.46 -17.23
CA PRO A 58 -0.77 -2.33 -16.38
C PRO A 58 -0.83 -2.73 -14.89
N LEU A 59 0.21 -2.40 -14.13
CA LEU A 59 0.30 -2.73 -12.70
C LEU A 59 -0.74 -1.98 -11.85
N TYR A 60 -1.13 -0.80 -12.31
CA TYR A 60 -2.13 0.05 -11.68
C TYR A 60 -3.40 0.10 -12.54
N ASP A 61 -4.51 0.37 -11.89
CA ASP A 61 -5.83 0.50 -12.48
C ASP A 61 -6.38 1.89 -12.15
N GLY A 62 -6.94 2.51 -13.20
CA GLY A 62 -7.69 3.77 -13.23
C GLY A 62 -7.09 4.97 -12.52
N PRO A 63 -7.33 6.20 -12.99
CA PRO A 63 -7.39 7.32 -12.07
C PRO A 63 -8.78 7.32 -11.39
N TYR A 64 -8.81 7.00 -10.10
CA TYR A 64 -10.01 7.08 -9.27
C TYR A 64 -10.01 8.37 -8.45
N GLU A 65 -11.20 8.94 -8.24
CA GLU A 65 -11.34 10.12 -7.39
C GLU A 65 -11.41 9.74 -5.92
N VAL A 66 -10.67 10.46 -5.08
CA VAL A 66 -10.73 10.33 -3.63
C VAL A 66 -11.94 11.10 -3.10
N LEU A 67 -12.91 10.41 -2.51
CA LEU A 67 -14.07 11.04 -1.88
C LEU A 67 -13.76 11.49 -0.45
N ALA A 68 -13.03 10.67 0.30
CA ALA A 68 -12.71 10.95 1.70
C ALA A 68 -11.39 10.29 2.11
N VAL A 69 -10.70 10.96 3.03
CA VAL A 69 -9.44 10.51 3.62
C VAL A 69 -9.69 10.33 5.11
N GLN A 70 -9.35 9.16 5.63
CA GLN A 70 -9.44 8.86 7.06
C GLN A 70 -8.05 8.91 7.68
N ASP A 71 -7.97 9.36 8.94
CA ASP A 71 -6.72 9.51 9.70
C ASP A 71 -5.93 8.20 9.83
N THR A 72 -6.60 7.05 9.73
CA THR A 72 -5.99 5.72 9.77
C THR A 72 -5.22 5.33 8.48
N GLY A 73 -5.17 6.22 7.49
CA GLY A 73 -4.56 5.95 6.18
C GLY A 73 -5.45 5.08 5.28
N THR A 74 -6.77 5.27 5.40
CA THR A 74 -7.77 4.62 4.53
C THR A 74 -8.41 5.69 3.65
N LEU A 75 -8.41 5.44 2.34
CA LEU A 75 -9.04 6.28 1.34
C LEU A 75 -10.36 5.65 0.90
N THR A 76 -11.37 6.49 0.73
CA THR A 76 -12.63 6.11 0.08
C THR A 76 -12.54 6.58 -1.37
N LEU A 77 -12.52 5.65 -2.32
CA LEU A 77 -12.43 5.93 -3.75
C LEU A 77 -13.79 5.74 -4.43
N ASP A 78 -14.06 6.60 -5.40
CA ASP A 78 -15.16 6.39 -6.34
C ASP A 78 -14.68 5.64 -7.57
N LYS A 79 -15.24 4.45 -7.81
CA LYS A 79 -15.03 3.67 -9.04
C LYS A 79 -16.16 3.84 -10.05
N GLY A 80 -17.07 4.79 -9.83
CA GLY A 80 -18.27 5.05 -10.63
C GLY A 80 -19.39 4.04 -10.36
N ARG A 81 -19.11 2.73 -10.42
CA ARG A 81 -20.11 1.69 -10.14
C ARG A 81 -20.33 1.43 -8.65
N TYR A 82 -19.27 1.55 -7.86
CA TYR A 82 -19.31 1.34 -6.42
C TYR A 82 -18.21 2.16 -5.75
N ILE A 83 -18.39 2.38 -4.46
CA ILE A 83 -17.41 3.04 -3.60
C ILE A 83 -16.57 1.96 -2.92
N GLU A 84 -15.24 2.11 -2.96
CA GLU A 84 -14.31 1.18 -2.31
C GLU A 84 -13.47 1.89 -1.25
N LYS A 85 -13.28 1.24 -0.10
CA LYS A 85 -12.33 1.68 0.91
C LYS A 85 -11.01 0.94 0.72
N VAL A 86 -9.93 1.68 0.50
CA VAL A 86 -8.60 1.12 0.23
C VAL A 86 -7.56 1.73 1.15
N ASN A 87 -6.51 0.97 1.45
CA ASN A 87 -5.38 1.50 2.22
C ASN A 87 -4.47 2.35 1.33
N ILE A 88 -3.96 3.47 1.84
CA ILE A 88 -3.01 4.36 1.13
C ILE A 88 -1.80 3.62 0.56
N ARG A 89 -1.38 2.48 1.14
CA ARG A 89 -0.26 1.67 0.64
C ARG A 89 -0.50 1.06 -0.74
N ARG A 90 -1.75 0.89 -1.14
CA ARG A 90 -2.14 0.34 -2.45
C ARG A 90 -2.34 1.43 -3.50
N VAL A 91 -2.17 2.69 -3.13
CA VAL A 91 -2.55 3.84 -3.93
C VAL A 91 -1.31 4.65 -4.31
N ARG A 92 -1.28 5.17 -5.54
CA ARG A 92 -0.29 6.16 -5.97
C ARG A 92 -0.97 7.44 -6.42
N PRO A 93 -0.43 8.62 -6.08
CA PRO A 93 -0.97 9.87 -6.59
C PRO A 93 -0.80 9.96 -8.11
N CYS A 94 -1.86 10.39 -8.80
CA CYS A 94 -1.79 10.63 -10.24
C CYS A 94 -1.17 12.00 -10.49
N LYS A 95 -0.07 12.07 -11.26
CA LYS A 95 0.57 13.34 -11.62
C LYS A 95 -0.07 13.89 -12.90
N ASN A 96 -0.76 15.01 -12.79
CA ASN A 96 -1.47 15.65 -13.90
C ASN A 96 -0.54 16.41 -14.88
N GLN A 97 0.69 15.93 -15.11
CA GLN A 97 1.62 16.52 -16.07
C GLN A 97 1.34 15.94 -17.47
N ARG A 98 1.54 16.74 -18.52
CA ARG A 98 1.41 16.28 -19.93
C ARG A 98 2.31 15.04 -20.15
N GLY A 99 1.70 13.90 -20.46
CA GLY A 99 2.38 12.61 -20.61
C GLY A 99 2.51 11.77 -19.33
N GLY A 100 1.79 12.12 -18.26
CA GLY A 100 1.74 11.36 -17.01
C GLY A 100 0.82 10.14 -17.08
N ASP A 101 0.95 9.25 -16.09
CA ASP A 101 0.22 7.97 -15.92
C ASP A 101 -1.32 8.09 -15.82
N CYS A 102 -1.87 9.29 -16.04
CA CYS A 102 -3.27 9.65 -15.86
C CYS A 102 -4.12 9.52 -17.14
N ASP A 103 -3.55 9.06 -18.26
CA ASP A 103 -4.32 8.86 -19.49
C ASP A 103 -5.31 7.69 -19.34
N ASP A 104 -6.60 8.05 -19.37
CA ASP A 104 -7.75 7.17 -19.16
C ASP A 104 -7.77 6.00 -20.16
N GLN A 105 -7.72 4.76 -19.66
CA GLN A 105 -8.03 3.55 -20.46
C GLN A 105 -9.53 3.20 -20.46
N HIS A 106 -10.43 4.14 -20.13
CA HIS A 106 -11.87 3.93 -20.27
C HIS A 106 -12.33 4.33 -21.67
N GLY A 107 -11.99 3.49 -22.64
CA GLY A 107 -12.36 3.70 -24.04
C GLY A 107 -12.43 2.39 -24.80
N LYS A 108 -13.29 1.46 -24.40
CA LYS A 108 -13.85 0.42 -25.30
C LYS A 108 -15.33 0.22 -24.99
N SER A 109 -16.14 0.81 -25.87
CA SER A 109 -17.56 0.53 -26.05
C SER A 109 -17.79 -0.89 -26.57
#